data_AF-A0AA39CTT4-F1
#
_entry.id   AF-A0AA39CTT4-F1
#
_cell.length_a   1.000
_cell.length_b   1.000
_cell.length_c   1.000
_cell.angle_alpha   90.00
_cell.angle_beta   90.00
_cell.angle_gamma   90.00
#
_symmetry.space_group_name_H-M   'P 1'
#
loop_
_entity.id
_entity.type
_entity.pdbx_description
1 polymer ?
#
loop_
_entity_poly.entity_id
_entity_poly.type
_entity_poly.pdbx_seq_one_letter_code
_entity_poly.pdbx_strand_id
1 'polypeptide(L)'
;MGDSSEMVLVTKPSSMNKFGASAAGSKTTAPIEADPYRYQLGFGNYFSTEAVPDILPEPGRNVPQRCTFDLYSEQLNGTPFVSYRDTLQHVWMYRIRPSVAHSRPRPMAPTPDLEACFSKHNPNVQFTPLTYEWGPLEWPEENESVTFIQGLKTIGGWGDPTMKEGLAMHMYACNASMKNQAFCNNDGDFLILPQVGRLDIQTELGRLMVRPGELCVVQAGLKWKVSLPDGPARGYVHEIFGSHFELPDLGVIGSNGLAHPRDFEYPVAAFDMDDSKWEVVYKLTGDLFSYKQSHTPFDVVGWHGSYVPFKYAMEKFVPLACAMKEQCDPTIYTVLVAKSKTPNVSLSEFAVYTAKHITALDTYRPPYYHRNMSTEMLGMIYGEYHGSVRDVQAGCLSCENSYMPHGDAYKAWKEATTKELKPEIMGENALSFMFHLNNHFSLTRFALDRNPSIKHIEGYEGDFWDDLQGHFMDHLDEVNERLAAAGLPQLGQKPA
;
A
#
# COMPACT_ATOMS: atom_id res chain seq x y z
N MET A 1 -19.48 -46.87 65.60
CA MET A 1 -19.87 -46.12 64.39
C MET A 1 -19.44 -44.68 64.61
N GLY A 2 -18.72 -44.12 63.65
CA GLY A 2 -18.10 -42.79 63.70
C GLY A 2 -16.66 -42.86 64.25
N ASP A 3 -15.66 -42.21 63.65
CA ASP A 3 -15.59 -41.51 62.37
C ASP A 3 -14.09 -41.35 62.05
N SER A 4 -13.83 -41.32 60.75
CA SER A 4 -12.64 -41.00 59.99
C SER A 4 -11.55 -40.13 60.63
N SER A 5 -10.30 -40.53 60.38
CA SER A 5 -9.26 -39.64 59.86
C SER A 5 -8.04 -40.45 59.42
N GLU A 6 -8.20 -41.23 58.34
CA GLU A 6 -7.04 -41.59 57.53
C GLU A 6 -6.56 -40.31 56.83
N MET A 7 -5.47 -39.77 57.35
CA MET A 7 -4.73 -38.69 56.73
C MET A 7 -4.26 -39.17 55.35
N VAL A 8 -5.01 -38.83 54.31
CA VAL A 8 -4.53 -38.93 52.93
C VAL A 8 -3.35 -37.98 52.83
N LEU A 9 -2.14 -38.53 52.95
CA LEU A 9 -0.91 -37.87 52.54
C LEU A 9 -1.07 -37.55 51.06
N VAL A 10 -1.49 -36.32 50.77
CA VAL A 10 -1.33 -35.73 49.45
C VAL A 10 0.17 -35.62 49.23
N THR A 11 0.75 -36.67 48.64
CA THR A 11 2.10 -36.64 48.12
C THR A 11 2.14 -35.50 47.12
N LYS A 12 2.78 -34.39 47.50
CA LYS A 12 3.13 -33.32 46.56
C LYS A 12 3.80 -33.98 45.36
N PRO A 13 3.38 -33.65 44.13
CA PRO A 13 3.99 -34.25 42.95
C PRO A 13 5.49 -34.01 42.99
N SER A 14 6.20 -35.07 42.60
CA SER A 14 7.64 -35.19 42.51
C SER A 14 8.29 -33.96 41.88
N SER A 15 9.50 -33.65 42.38
CA SER A 15 10.42 -32.61 41.92
C SER A 15 10.03 -31.97 40.57
N MET A 16 9.51 -30.73 40.61
CA MET A 16 9.31 -29.94 39.38
C MET A 16 10.57 -30.01 38.53
N ASN A 17 10.43 -30.50 37.30
CA ASN A 17 11.51 -30.57 36.34
C ASN A 17 12.04 -29.15 36.13
N LYS A 18 13.31 -28.90 36.48
CA LYS A 18 13.91 -27.55 36.47
C LYS A 18 14.37 -27.11 35.09
N PHE A 19 14.32 -28.00 34.10
CA PHE A 19 14.77 -27.73 32.74
C PHE A 19 13.61 -27.25 31.88
N GLY A 20 13.80 -26.11 31.21
CA GLY A 20 12.85 -25.57 30.23
C GLY A 20 12.97 -26.22 28.86
N ALA A 21 12.38 -25.60 27.84
CA ALA A 21 12.45 -26.03 26.45
C ALA A 21 13.17 -24.97 25.58
N SER A 22 13.85 -25.43 24.53
CA SER A 22 14.36 -24.57 23.46
C SER A 22 13.42 -24.66 22.26
N ALA A 23 13.17 -23.53 21.58
CA ALA A 23 12.41 -23.56 20.34
C ALA A 23 13.17 -24.36 19.27
N ALA A 24 12.44 -25.13 18.46
CA ALA A 24 13.02 -25.91 17.38
C ALA A 24 13.37 -25.07 16.13
N GLY A 25 12.87 -23.83 16.05
CA GLY A 25 13.10 -22.94 14.91
C GLY A 25 12.41 -21.59 15.07
N SER A 26 12.51 -20.77 14.02
CA SER A 26 11.86 -19.46 13.95
C SER A 26 10.34 -19.58 13.88
N LYS A 27 9.64 -18.57 14.39
CA LYS A 27 8.18 -18.49 14.32
C LYS A 27 7.74 -18.17 12.89
N THR A 28 6.88 -19.00 12.33
CA THR A 28 6.08 -18.69 11.14
C THR A 28 4.61 -18.52 11.51
N THR A 29 3.82 -17.91 10.64
CA THR A 29 2.36 -18.00 10.73
C THR A 29 1.90 -19.45 10.50
N ALA A 30 0.67 -19.74 10.92
CA ALA A 30 -0.01 -20.98 10.61
C ALA A 30 -1.03 -20.71 9.50
N PRO A 31 -1.23 -21.66 8.56
CA PRO A 31 -2.31 -21.57 7.59
C PRO A 31 -3.65 -21.52 8.27
N ILE A 32 -4.59 -20.81 7.66
CA ILE A 32 -6.00 -20.75 8.03
C ILE A 32 -6.86 -21.00 6.77
N GLU A 33 -8.17 -21.18 6.94
CA GLU A 33 -9.07 -21.45 5.80
C GLU A 33 -9.04 -20.33 4.74
N ALA A 34 -8.98 -19.07 5.19
CA ALA A 34 -8.94 -17.91 4.31
C ALA A 34 -7.55 -17.66 3.67
N ASP A 35 -6.49 -18.26 4.20
CA ASP A 35 -5.10 -18.09 3.78
C ASP A 35 -4.33 -19.41 4.02
N PRO A 36 -4.19 -20.27 2.99
CA PRO A 36 -3.63 -21.61 3.15
C PRO A 36 -2.11 -21.64 3.29
N TYR A 37 -1.44 -20.48 3.31
CA TYR A 37 0.02 -20.40 3.27
C TYR A 37 0.65 -20.13 4.64
N ARG A 38 1.96 -20.34 4.72
CA ARG A 38 2.79 -20.00 5.89
C ARG A 38 3.70 -18.84 5.54
N TYR A 39 3.93 -17.97 6.52
CA TYR A 39 4.76 -16.78 6.35
C TYR A 39 5.83 -16.67 7.42
N GLN A 40 7.00 -16.20 7.00
CA GLN A 40 8.01 -15.64 7.89
C GLN A 40 7.59 -14.23 8.30
N LEU A 41 8.05 -13.76 9.45
CA LEU A 41 7.65 -12.47 10.02
C LEU A 41 8.84 -11.53 10.19
N GLY A 42 8.65 -10.24 9.95
CA GLY A 42 9.62 -9.19 10.28
C GLY A 42 10.11 -8.38 9.08
N PHE A 43 9.66 -7.13 8.98
CA PHE A 43 10.06 -6.19 7.93
C PHE A 43 11.57 -6.00 7.89
N GLY A 44 12.16 -6.12 6.69
CA GLY A 44 13.59 -5.88 6.45
C GLY A 44 14.53 -6.98 6.94
N ASN A 45 14.02 -8.13 7.38
CA ASN A 45 14.86 -9.27 7.78
C ASN A 45 15.68 -9.82 6.60
N TYR A 46 16.76 -10.52 6.95
CA TYR A 46 17.44 -11.45 6.05
C TYR A 46 16.86 -12.84 6.26
N PHE A 47 15.99 -13.26 5.36
CA PHE A 47 15.25 -14.52 5.45
C PHE A 47 16.03 -15.67 4.85
N SER A 48 15.66 -16.89 5.23
CA SER A 48 16.21 -18.13 4.66
C SER A 48 15.14 -19.22 4.75
N THR A 49 14.81 -19.83 3.62
CA THR A 49 13.76 -20.85 3.55
C THR A 49 14.04 -21.83 2.42
N GLU A 50 13.70 -23.09 2.68
CA GLU A 50 13.83 -24.18 1.73
C GLU A 50 12.58 -25.08 1.79
N ALA A 51 12.07 -25.44 0.62
CA ALA A 51 10.93 -26.36 0.50
C ALA A 51 11.37 -27.84 0.59
N VAL A 52 12.65 -28.10 0.33
CA VAL A 52 13.30 -29.41 0.45
C VAL A 52 14.49 -29.25 1.41
N PRO A 53 14.67 -30.10 2.42
CA PRO A 53 15.79 -29.96 3.34
C PRO A 53 17.15 -29.97 2.64
N ASP A 54 18.10 -29.21 3.19
CA ASP A 54 19.53 -29.20 2.83
C ASP A 54 19.83 -28.70 1.41
N ILE A 55 18.98 -27.84 0.84
CA ILE A 55 19.22 -27.25 -0.49
C ILE A 55 19.94 -25.91 -0.45
N LEU A 56 19.79 -25.14 0.64
CA LEU A 56 20.61 -23.96 0.83
C LEU A 56 22.07 -24.40 1.04
N PRO A 57 23.06 -23.75 0.40
CA PRO A 57 24.45 -24.12 0.61
C PRO A 57 24.89 -23.90 2.05
N GLU A 58 25.92 -24.65 2.45
CA GLU A 58 26.55 -24.51 3.76
C GLU A 58 26.90 -23.04 4.09
N PRO A 59 26.76 -22.62 5.37
CA PRO A 59 27.06 -21.26 5.80
C PRO A 59 28.43 -20.76 5.32
N GLY A 60 28.47 -19.50 4.87
CA GLY A 60 29.67 -18.89 4.30
C GLY A 60 29.85 -19.10 2.80
N ARG A 61 28.84 -19.64 2.09
CA ARG A 61 28.87 -19.85 0.64
C ARG A 61 27.51 -19.59 0.00
N ASN A 62 27.48 -18.83 -1.10
CA ASN A 62 26.26 -18.63 -1.90
C ASN A 62 26.30 -19.40 -3.24
N VAL A 63 27.49 -19.56 -3.81
CA VAL A 63 27.73 -20.13 -5.15
C VAL A 63 28.63 -21.37 -5.07
N PRO A 64 28.12 -22.52 -4.58
CA PRO A 64 28.89 -23.76 -4.62
C PRO A 64 29.18 -24.18 -6.07
N GLN A 65 30.30 -24.86 -6.29
CA GLN A 65 30.61 -25.43 -7.61
C GLN A 65 29.50 -26.37 -8.10
N ARG A 66 28.85 -27.08 -7.17
CA ARG A 66 27.70 -27.95 -7.41
C ARG A 66 26.68 -27.69 -6.31
N CYS A 67 25.54 -27.09 -6.64
CA CYS A 67 24.43 -26.97 -5.70
C CYS A 67 23.84 -28.36 -5.39
N THR A 68 23.22 -28.51 -4.22
CA THR A 68 22.43 -29.70 -3.90
C THR A 68 21.40 -29.94 -5.00
N PHE A 69 21.22 -31.21 -5.40
CA PHE A 69 20.33 -31.65 -6.48
C PHE A 69 20.59 -30.99 -7.85
N ASP A 70 21.81 -30.48 -8.09
CA ASP A 70 22.18 -29.84 -9.35
C ASP A 70 21.32 -28.60 -9.69
N LEU A 71 20.77 -27.94 -8.65
CA LEU A 71 20.07 -26.66 -8.79
C LEU A 71 21.00 -25.57 -9.33
N TYR A 72 20.42 -24.55 -9.95
CA TYR A 72 21.12 -23.34 -10.34
C TYR A 72 21.04 -22.30 -9.23
N SER A 73 22.17 -21.76 -8.80
CA SER A 73 22.21 -20.57 -7.95
C SER A 73 22.05 -19.32 -8.82
N GLU A 74 21.05 -18.50 -8.52
CA GLU A 74 20.76 -17.26 -9.22
C GLU A 74 20.62 -16.12 -8.20
N GLN A 75 21.13 -14.94 -8.52
CA GLN A 75 20.99 -13.77 -7.65
C GLN A 75 20.15 -12.70 -8.34
N LEU A 76 19.19 -12.14 -7.62
CA LEU A 76 18.53 -10.90 -7.98
C LEU A 76 18.99 -9.80 -7.01
N ASN A 77 19.54 -8.73 -7.57
CA ASN A 77 19.92 -7.54 -6.81
C ASN A 77 18.84 -6.48 -7.02
N GLY A 78 18.10 -6.14 -5.96
CA GLY A 78 17.11 -5.05 -5.97
C GLY A 78 17.77 -3.67 -5.98
N THR A 79 19.00 -3.59 -5.42
CA THR A 79 19.81 -2.38 -5.37
C THR A 79 21.17 -2.55 -6.05
N PRO A 80 21.85 -1.47 -6.46
CA PRO A 80 23.23 -1.55 -6.96
C PRO A 80 24.19 -2.20 -5.95
N PHE A 81 25.23 -2.88 -6.45
CA PHE A 81 26.19 -3.60 -5.60
C PHE A 81 26.89 -2.74 -4.53
N VAL A 82 27.12 -1.46 -4.82
CA VAL A 82 27.78 -0.51 -3.91
C VAL A 82 26.74 0.39 -3.25
N SER A 83 25.76 -0.22 -2.58
CA SER A 83 24.77 0.46 -1.74
C SER A 83 25.16 0.37 -0.26
N TYR A 84 24.65 1.27 0.57
CA TYR A 84 24.85 1.17 2.03
C TYR A 84 24.20 -0.10 2.57
N ARG A 85 24.79 -0.70 3.60
CA ARG A 85 24.38 -2.04 4.08
C ARG A 85 22.93 -2.09 4.56
N ASP A 86 22.43 -1.01 5.13
CA ASP A 86 21.04 -0.82 5.57
C ASP A 86 20.06 -0.74 4.39
N THR A 87 20.49 -0.19 3.26
CA THR A 87 19.71 -0.09 2.02
C THR A 87 19.91 -1.25 1.05
N LEU A 88 20.91 -2.11 1.27
CA LEU A 88 21.28 -3.18 0.34
C LEU A 88 20.23 -4.29 0.32
N GLN A 89 19.54 -4.45 -0.80
CA GLN A 89 18.54 -5.49 -0.97
C GLN A 89 18.92 -6.45 -2.11
N HIS A 90 18.94 -7.74 -1.80
CA HIS A 90 19.19 -8.81 -2.75
C HIS A 90 18.58 -10.13 -2.25
N VAL A 91 18.45 -11.08 -3.16
CA VAL A 91 18.03 -12.45 -2.86
C VAL A 91 18.82 -13.44 -3.72
N TRP A 92 19.24 -14.52 -3.08
CA TRP A 92 19.79 -15.72 -3.72
C TRP A 92 18.70 -16.77 -3.84
N MET A 93 18.56 -17.34 -5.03
CA MET A 93 17.58 -18.35 -5.38
C MET A 93 18.30 -19.63 -5.83
N TYR A 94 17.83 -20.78 -5.36
CA TYR A 94 18.30 -22.10 -5.78
C TYR A 94 17.17 -22.77 -6.55
N ARG A 95 17.25 -22.75 -7.88
CA ARG A 95 16.14 -23.02 -8.80
C ARG A 95 16.43 -24.12 -9.80
N ILE A 96 15.37 -24.73 -10.34
CA ILE A 96 15.49 -25.88 -11.26
C ILE A 96 16.11 -25.47 -12.60
N ARG A 97 15.70 -24.33 -13.18
CA ARG A 97 16.27 -23.77 -14.40
C ARG A 97 16.56 -22.28 -14.21
N PRO A 98 17.68 -21.75 -14.71
CA PRO A 98 18.01 -20.33 -14.54
C PRO A 98 17.04 -19.45 -15.36
N SER A 99 16.73 -18.25 -14.87
CA SER A 99 15.82 -17.30 -15.52
C SER A 99 16.22 -16.95 -16.95
N VAL A 100 17.50 -17.08 -17.31
CA VAL A 100 18.02 -16.84 -18.67
C VAL A 100 17.55 -17.87 -19.71
N ALA A 101 16.97 -18.99 -19.29
CA ALA A 101 16.54 -20.09 -20.16
C ALA A 101 15.22 -19.80 -20.88
N HIS A 102 15.19 -18.76 -21.72
CA HIS A 102 13.99 -18.34 -22.43
C HIS A 102 14.23 -17.98 -23.90
N SER A 103 13.14 -17.88 -24.67
CA SER A 103 13.20 -17.36 -26.05
C SER A 103 13.36 -15.83 -26.09
N ARG A 104 13.76 -15.29 -27.24
CA ARG A 104 13.92 -13.83 -27.41
C ARG A 104 12.61 -13.07 -27.10
N PRO A 105 12.64 -12.05 -26.22
CA PRO A 105 11.50 -11.16 -25.98
C PRO A 105 11.04 -10.44 -27.24
N ARG A 106 9.73 -10.22 -27.35
CA ARG A 106 9.09 -9.49 -28.44
C ARG A 106 8.17 -8.42 -27.88
N PRO A 107 8.07 -7.23 -28.51
CA PRO A 107 7.07 -6.24 -28.14
C PRO A 107 5.67 -6.82 -28.23
N MET A 108 4.82 -6.47 -27.27
CA MET A 108 3.38 -6.73 -27.32
C MET A 108 2.65 -5.55 -27.94
N ALA A 109 1.38 -5.74 -28.29
CA ALA A 109 0.53 -4.60 -28.62
C ALA A 109 0.41 -3.68 -27.39
N PRO A 110 0.32 -2.35 -27.59
CA PRO A 110 0.08 -1.43 -26.48
C PRO A 110 -1.14 -1.86 -25.66
N THR A 111 -0.99 -1.89 -24.34
CA THR A 111 -2.11 -2.18 -23.44
C THR A 111 -2.90 -0.89 -23.27
N PRO A 112 -4.20 -0.85 -23.63
CA PRO A 112 -5.00 0.36 -23.48
C PRO A 112 -4.97 0.87 -22.04
N ASP A 113 -4.84 2.18 -21.88
CA ASP A 113 -4.88 2.88 -20.58
C ASP A 113 -3.71 2.54 -19.62
N LEU A 114 -2.66 1.87 -20.09
CA LEU A 114 -1.41 1.72 -19.35
C LEU A 114 -0.45 2.86 -19.73
N GLU A 115 -0.02 3.66 -18.74
CA GLU A 115 0.89 4.79 -18.93
C GLU A 115 1.99 4.76 -17.88
N ALA A 116 3.19 5.22 -18.25
CA ALA A 116 4.33 5.29 -17.32
C ALA A 116 5.18 6.57 -17.47
N CYS A 117 4.99 7.36 -18.53
CA CYS A 117 5.71 8.62 -18.72
C CYS A 117 4.75 9.80 -18.49
N PHE A 118 5.00 10.60 -17.47
CA PHE A 118 4.10 11.65 -17.00
C PHE A 118 4.61 13.07 -17.32
N SER A 119 5.31 13.19 -18.45
CA SER A 119 5.80 14.47 -18.97
C SER A 119 4.67 15.27 -19.62
N LYS A 120 4.73 16.61 -19.55
CA LYS A 120 3.80 17.50 -20.27
C LYS A 120 3.81 17.30 -21.80
N HIS A 121 4.84 16.68 -22.35
CA HIS A 121 4.92 16.33 -23.77
C HIS A 121 4.17 15.04 -24.13
N ASN A 122 3.79 14.21 -23.16
CA ASN A 122 2.96 13.03 -23.42
C ASN A 122 1.51 13.49 -23.67
N PRO A 123 0.93 13.28 -24.88
CA PRO A 123 -0.43 13.71 -25.18
C PRO A 123 -1.50 12.94 -24.39
N ASN A 124 -1.15 11.78 -23.82
CA ASN A 124 -2.05 10.93 -23.05
C ASN A 124 -2.18 11.36 -21.58
N VAL A 125 -1.52 12.44 -21.16
CA VAL A 125 -1.63 12.98 -19.80
C VAL A 125 -1.94 14.46 -19.82
N GLN A 126 -2.50 14.96 -18.72
CA GLN A 126 -2.82 16.36 -18.53
C GLN A 126 -2.64 16.76 -17.06
N PHE A 127 -2.00 17.90 -16.83
CA PHE A 127 -1.97 18.56 -15.53
C PHE A 127 -3.19 19.47 -15.39
N THR A 128 -3.79 19.50 -14.21
CA THR A 128 -5.01 20.25 -13.92
C THR A 128 -5.00 20.67 -12.45
N PRO A 129 -5.54 21.86 -12.12
CA PRO A 129 -5.69 22.29 -10.73
C PRO A 129 -7.01 21.80 -10.11
N LEU A 130 -7.84 21.09 -10.85
CA LEU A 130 -9.16 20.66 -10.36
C LEU A 130 -9.05 19.38 -9.54
N THR A 131 -10.00 19.18 -8.64
CA THR A 131 -10.15 17.93 -7.89
C THR A 131 -11.05 16.97 -8.65
N TYR A 132 -10.68 15.69 -8.65
CA TYR A 132 -11.41 14.64 -9.34
C TYR A 132 -11.68 13.47 -8.40
N GLU A 133 -12.82 12.82 -8.64
CA GLU A 133 -13.19 11.56 -8.01
C GLU A 133 -13.54 10.55 -9.10
N TRP A 134 -13.16 9.30 -8.89
CA TRP A 134 -13.57 8.17 -9.70
C TRP A 134 -14.26 7.18 -8.79
N GLY A 135 -15.48 6.78 -9.16
CA GLY A 135 -16.12 5.63 -8.54
C GLY A 135 -15.38 4.32 -8.83
N PRO A 136 -15.88 3.19 -8.30
CA PRO A 136 -15.30 1.89 -8.57
C PRO A 136 -15.23 1.60 -10.08
N LEU A 137 -14.11 1.03 -10.56
CA LEU A 137 -14.02 0.59 -11.95
C LEU A 137 -15.13 -0.41 -12.27
N GLU A 138 -15.69 -0.28 -13.47
CA GLU A 138 -16.64 -1.24 -14.03
C GLU A 138 -15.99 -2.61 -14.20
N TRP A 139 -16.81 -3.65 -14.07
CA TRP A 139 -16.35 -5.01 -14.34
C TRP A 139 -16.10 -5.20 -15.83
N PRO A 140 -15.11 -6.03 -16.21
CA PRO A 140 -15.03 -6.51 -17.58
C PRO A 140 -16.34 -7.20 -17.99
N GLU A 141 -16.73 -7.05 -19.26
CA GLU A 141 -17.93 -7.68 -19.80
C GLU A 141 -17.89 -9.21 -19.61
N GLU A 142 -19.04 -9.85 -19.44
CA GLU A 142 -19.12 -11.28 -19.12
C GLU A 142 -18.49 -12.20 -20.19
N ASN A 143 -18.45 -11.74 -21.44
CA ASN A 143 -17.83 -12.47 -22.56
C ASN A 143 -16.32 -12.21 -22.71
N GLU A 144 -15.76 -11.28 -21.94
CA GLU A 144 -14.33 -10.97 -21.93
C GLU A 144 -13.59 -11.77 -20.85
N SER A 145 -12.34 -12.13 -21.13
CA SER A 145 -11.45 -12.76 -20.16
C SER A 145 -10.28 -11.83 -19.89
N VAL A 146 -10.35 -11.10 -18.78
CA VAL A 146 -9.40 -10.05 -18.41
C VAL A 146 -8.63 -10.47 -17.18
N THR A 147 -7.32 -10.69 -17.36
CA THR A 147 -6.38 -10.97 -16.27
C THR A 147 -6.01 -9.71 -15.50
N PHE A 148 -5.38 -9.87 -14.33
CA PHE A 148 -4.92 -8.76 -13.50
C PHE A 148 -4.12 -7.69 -14.28
N ILE A 149 -3.16 -8.12 -15.10
CA ILE A 149 -2.29 -7.21 -15.87
C ILE A 149 -3.06 -6.48 -16.97
N GLN A 150 -3.98 -7.19 -17.64
CA GLN A 150 -4.83 -6.60 -18.68
C GLN A 150 -5.89 -5.63 -18.11
N GLY A 151 -6.29 -5.87 -16.86
CA GLY A 151 -7.27 -5.06 -16.14
C GLY A 151 -6.71 -3.78 -15.53
N LEU A 152 -5.39 -3.54 -15.60
CA LEU A 152 -4.78 -2.31 -15.08
C LEU A 152 -5.21 -1.09 -15.91
N LYS A 153 -5.67 -0.06 -15.22
CA LYS A 153 -6.02 1.25 -15.75
C LYS A 153 -5.26 2.33 -15.00
N THR A 154 -4.39 3.04 -15.69
CA THR A 154 -3.55 4.09 -15.09
C THR A 154 -4.37 5.35 -14.92
N ILE A 155 -4.53 5.81 -13.67
CA ILE A 155 -5.25 7.03 -13.34
C ILE A 155 -4.38 8.25 -13.58
N GLY A 156 -3.11 8.16 -13.19
CA GLY A 156 -2.16 9.25 -13.33
C GLY A 156 -0.81 8.91 -12.73
N GLY A 157 0.07 9.89 -12.72
CA GLY A 157 1.41 9.74 -12.19
C GLY A 157 2.26 10.98 -12.31
N TRP A 158 3.52 10.81 -11.92
CA TRP A 158 4.58 11.80 -12.06
C TRP A 158 5.90 11.09 -12.40
N GLY A 159 6.77 11.76 -13.17
CA GLY A 159 8.10 11.24 -13.51
C GLY A 159 8.11 10.24 -14.67
N ASP A 160 9.19 9.46 -14.73
CA ASP A 160 9.50 8.56 -15.85
C ASP A 160 10.38 7.39 -15.37
N PRO A 161 10.02 6.12 -15.64
CA PRO A 161 10.81 4.96 -15.22
C PRO A 161 12.23 4.93 -15.81
N THR A 162 12.48 5.56 -16.97
CA THR A 162 13.82 5.69 -17.56
C THR A 162 14.77 6.51 -16.69
N MET A 163 14.20 7.44 -15.92
CA MET A 163 14.94 8.27 -14.96
C MET A 163 15.10 7.58 -13.61
N LYS A 164 14.48 6.40 -13.41
CA LYS A 164 14.36 5.71 -12.11
C LYS A 164 13.90 6.69 -11.01
N GLU A 165 12.87 7.46 -11.35
CA GLU A 165 12.22 8.41 -10.46
C GLU A 165 10.84 8.75 -10.97
N GLY A 166 9.86 8.61 -10.09
CA GLY A 166 8.46 8.82 -10.41
C GLY A 166 7.58 7.74 -9.82
N LEU A 167 6.31 7.82 -10.16
CA LEU A 167 5.28 6.93 -9.68
C LEU A 167 4.11 6.91 -10.64
N ALA A 168 3.30 5.86 -10.55
CA ALA A 168 2.00 5.77 -11.18
C ALA A 168 0.95 5.26 -10.19
N MET A 169 -0.27 5.74 -10.34
CA MET A 169 -1.44 5.23 -9.64
C MET A 169 -2.33 4.51 -10.65
N HIS A 170 -2.64 3.26 -10.38
CA HIS A 170 -3.54 2.44 -11.17
C HIS A 170 -4.73 1.98 -10.34
N MET A 171 -5.84 1.77 -11.01
CA MET A 171 -6.92 0.92 -10.54
C MET A 171 -6.92 -0.34 -11.41
N TYR A 172 -7.40 -1.47 -10.89
CA TYR A 172 -7.57 -2.69 -11.69
C TYR A 172 -8.95 -3.30 -11.49
N ALA A 173 -9.53 -3.85 -12.55
CA ALA A 173 -10.70 -4.73 -12.50
C ALA A 173 -10.46 -5.92 -13.43
N CYS A 174 -10.63 -7.14 -12.91
CA CYS A 174 -10.31 -8.36 -13.63
C CYS A 174 -11.27 -9.50 -13.27
N ASN A 175 -11.49 -10.43 -14.20
CA ASN A 175 -12.42 -11.55 -14.05
C ASN A 175 -11.78 -12.92 -14.34
N ALA A 176 -10.48 -12.94 -14.71
CA ALA A 176 -9.78 -14.16 -15.07
C ALA A 176 -8.44 -14.31 -14.33
N SER A 177 -8.16 -15.54 -13.88
CA SER A 177 -6.84 -15.89 -13.34
C SER A 177 -5.79 -15.92 -14.44
N MET A 178 -4.58 -15.49 -14.12
CA MET A 178 -3.41 -15.71 -14.96
C MET A 178 -3.08 -17.21 -14.97
N LYS A 179 -3.14 -17.85 -16.15
CA LYS A 179 -2.86 -19.28 -16.33
C LYS A 179 -1.35 -19.54 -16.41
N ASN A 180 -0.86 -20.06 -17.53
CA ASN A 180 0.57 -20.28 -17.78
C ASN A 180 1.20 -18.99 -18.29
N GLN A 181 0.99 -17.92 -17.52
CA GLN A 181 1.50 -16.59 -17.77
C GLN A 181 2.03 -16.02 -16.45
N ALA A 182 3.22 -15.43 -16.51
CA ALA A 182 3.78 -14.66 -15.41
C ALA A 182 4.07 -13.23 -15.87
N PHE A 183 4.14 -12.31 -14.92
CA PHE A 183 4.46 -10.91 -15.13
C PHE A 183 5.70 -10.53 -14.32
N CYS A 184 6.52 -9.64 -14.87
CA CYS A 184 7.67 -9.06 -14.20
C CYS A 184 7.73 -7.56 -14.51
N ASN A 185 7.73 -6.73 -13.48
CA ASN A 185 7.86 -5.29 -13.66
C ASN A 185 9.32 -4.87 -13.52
N ASN A 186 9.92 -4.32 -14.57
CA ASN A 186 11.30 -3.81 -14.50
C ASN A 186 11.36 -2.30 -14.19
N ASP A 187 10.21 -1.62 -14.19
CA ASP A 187 10.14 -0.19 -13.98
C ASP A 187 10.22 0.15 -12.49
N GLY A 188 9.53 -0.62 -11.65
CA GLY A 188 9.32 -0.28 -10.26
C GLY A 188 8.69 -1.37 -9.39
N ASP A 189 8.53 -1.04 -8.11
CA ASP A 189 7.82 -1.86 -7.14
C ASP A 189 6.31 -1.58 -7.24
N PHE A 190 5.48 -2.62 -7.12
CA PHE A 190 4.04 -2.48 -6.99
C PHE A 190 3.61 -2.67 -5.53
N LEU A 191 2.88 -1.71 -4.99
CA LEU A 191 2.03 -1.86 -3.81
C LEU A 191 0.59 -2.09 -4.26
N ILE A 192 0.07 -3.27 -4.00
CA ILE A 192 -1.24 -3.77 -4.45
C ILE A 192 -2.22 -3.76 -3.27
N LEU A 193 -3.41 -3.20 -3.50
CA LEU A 193 -4.48 -3.07 -2.51
C LEU A 193 -5.78 -3.68 -3.05
N PRO A 194 -6.12 -4.93 -2.67
CA PRO A 194 -7.41 -5.52 -3.02
C PRO A 194 -8.57 -4.78 -2.35
N GLN A 195 -9.60 -4.49 -3.14
CA GLN A 195 -10.85 -3.87 -2.67
C GLN A 195 -11.99 -4.89 -2.68
N VAL A 196 -12.08 -5.69 -3.75
CA VAL A 196 -13.01 -6.83 -3.89
C VAL A 196 -12.23 -8.06 -4.32
N GLY A 197 -12.54 -9.20 -3.71
CA GLY A 197 -11.96 -10.51 -4.02
C GLY A 197 -10.55 -10.67 -3.48
N ARG A 198 -10.20 -11.87 -3.00
CA ARG A 198 -8.82 -12.19 -2.67
C ARG A 198 -7.99 -12.37 -3.93
N LEU A 199 -6.70 -12.04 -3.82
CA LEU A 199 -5.68 -12.35 -4.81
C LEU A 199 -4.79 -13.48 -4.28
N ASP A 200 -4.71 -14.59 -5.00
CA ASP A 200 -3.69 -15.62 -4.75
C ASP A 200 -2.47 -15.32 -5.64
N ILE A 201 -1.48 -14.64 -5.04
CA ILE A 201 -0.28 -14.16 -5.72
C ILE A 201 0.83 -15.18 -5.56
N GLN A 202 1.20 -15.83 -6.67
CA GLN A 202 2.35 -16.71 -6.72
C GLN A 202 3.55 -15.94 -7.26
N THR A 203 4.63 -15.88 -6.49
CA THR A 203 5.90 -15.24 -6.85
C THR A 203 6.99 -16.31 -7.00
N GLU A 204 8.15 -15.94 -7.52
CA GLU A 204 9.33 -16.82 -7.50
C GLU A 204 9.72 -17.27 -6.09
N LEU A 205 9.42 -16.47 -5.06
CA LEU A 205 9.86 -16.71 -3.68
C LEU A 205 8.79 -17.41 -2.83
N GLY A 206 7.65 -17.74 -3.42
CA GLY A 206 6.53 -18.42 -2.76
C GLY A 206 5.20 -17.71 -2.96
N ARG A 207 4.19 -18.10 -2.18
CA ARG A 207 2.78 -17.72 -2.40
C ARG A 207 2.26 -16.79 -1.31
N LEU A 208 1.49 -15.78 -1.71
CA LEU A 208 0.87 -14.76 -0.87
C LEU A 208 -0.63 -14.72 -1.17
N MET A 209 -1.48 -15.09 -0.21
CA MET A 209 -2.92 -14.84 -0.32
C MET A 209 -3.18 -13.43 0.21
N VAL A 210 -3.79 -12.55 -0.57
CA VAL A 210 -3.97 -11.13 -0.19
C VAL A 210 -5.45 -10.81 -0.26
N ARG A 211 -6.07 -10.49 0.87
CA ARG A 211 -7.50 -10.15 0.94
C ARG A 211 -7.73 -8.63 1.01
N PRO A 212 -8.97 -8.16 0.78
CA PRO A 212 -9.34 -6.80 1.16
C PRO A 212 -9.01 -6.51 2.62
N GLY A 213 -8.38 -5.36 2.86
CA GLY A 213 -7.81 -4.98 4.16
C GLY A 213 -6.32 -5.29 4.30
N GLU A 214 -5.70 -6.00 3.36
CA GLU A 214 -4.26 -6.24 3.32
C GLU A 214 -3.63 -5.49 2.14
N LEU A 215 -2.38 -5.05 2.32
CA LEU A 215 -1.51 -4.63 1.22
C LEU A 215 -0.56 -5.76 0.85
N CYS A 216 -0.08 -5.76 -0.38
CA CYS A 216 1.02 -6.60 -0.84
C CYS A 216 2.03 -5.76 -1.64
N VAL A 217 3.32 -5.93 -1.38
CA VAL A 217 4.38 -5.33 -2.19
C VAL A 217 5.09 -6.42 -2.97
N VAL A 218 5.15 -6.25 -4.29
CA VAL A 218 5.99 -7.06 -5.18
C VAL A 218 7.03 -6.14 -5.82
N GLN A 219 8.28 -6.40 -5.48
CA GLN A 219 9.39 -5.54 -5.89
C GLN A 219 9.81 -5.79 -7.34
N ALA A 220 10.45 -4.80 -7.96
CA ALA A 220 10.87 -4.84 -9.35
C ALA A 220 11.73 -6.07 -9.69
N GLY A 221 11.56 -6.65 -10.86
CA GLY A 221 12.37 -7.76 -11.38
C GLY A 221 11.96 -9.15 -10.90
N LEU A 222 11.05 -9.27 -9.93
CA LEU A 222 10.46 -10.55 -9.53
C LEU A 222 9.38 -10.97 -10.53
N LYS A 223 9.36 -12.24 -10.91
CA LYS A 223 8.25 -12.85 -11.66
C LYS A 223 7.13 -13.27 -10.71
N TRP A 224 5.89 -12.99 -11.10
CA TRP A 224 4.71 -13.34 -10.32
C TRP A 224 3.47 -13.51 -11.20
N LYS A 225 2.42 -14.11 -10.65
CA LYS A 225 1.11 -14.22 -11.28
C LYS A 225 0.00 -14.10 -10.24
N VAL A 226 -1.20 -13.78 -10.71
CA VAL A 226 -2.40 -13.65 -9.89
C VAL A 226 -3.44 -14.70 -10.27
N SER A 227 -3.91 -15.45 -9.29
CA SER A 227 -5.13 -16.27 -9.40
C SER A 227 -6.25 -15.65 -8.57
N LEU A 228 -7.48 -15.91 -8.98
CA LEU A 228 -8.69 -15.28 -8.44
C LEU A 228 -9.57 -16.34 -7.75
N PRO A 229 -9.27 -16.72 -6.50
CA PRO A 229 -9.97 -17.81 -5.80
C PRO A 229 -11.46 -17.52 -5.54
N ASP A 230 -11.85 -16.24 -5.49
CA ASP A 230 -13.23 -15.82 -5.19
C ASP A 230 -14.02 -15.36 -6.43
N GLY A 231 -13.45 -15.48 -7.64
CA GLY A 231 -14.00 -14.87 -8.86
C GLY A 231 -13.46 -13.46 -9.10
N PRO A 232 -14.19 -12.57 -9.80
CA PRO A 232 -13.69 -11.25 -10.19
C PRO A 232 -13.11 -10.44 -9.02
N ALA A 233 -12.03 -9.71 -9.30
CA ALA A 233 -11.33 -8.90 -8.32
C ALA A 233 -11.09 -7.48 -8.83
N ARG A 234 -11.14 -6.52 -7.91
CA ARG A 234 -10.92 -5.09 -8.16
C ARG A 234 -10.11 -4.47 -7.04
N GLY A 235 -9.32 -3.46 -7.34
CA GLY A 235 -8.54 -2.73 -6.35
C GLY A 235 -7.62 -1.69 -6.97
N TYR A 236 -6.53 -1.41 -6.27
CA TYR A 236 -5.59 -0.35 -6.60
C TYR A 236 -4.16 -0.88 -6.70
N VAL A 237 -3.33 -0.22 -7.49
CA VAL A 237 -1.88 -0.43 -7.52
C VAL A 237 -1.18 0.92 -7.48
N HIS A 238 -0.25 1.08 -6.56
CA HIS A 238 0.70 2.19 -6.57
C HIS A 238 2.07 1.67 -7.01
N GLU A 239 2.55 2.18 -8.14
CA GLU A 239 3.84 1.86 -8.73
C GLU A 239 4.84 2.97 -8.39
N ILE A 240 6.04 2.61 -7.90
CA ILE A 240 7.13 3.57 -7.65
C ILE A 240 8.35 3.24 -8.52
N PHE A 241 8.95 4.25 -9.16
CA PHE A 241 10.11 4.08 -10.03
C PHE A 241 11.40 4.41 -9.28
N GLY A 242 12.28 3.42 -9.13
CA GLY A 242 13.66 3.63 -8.65
C GLY A 242 13.85 3.80 -7.14
N SER A 243 12.83 3.48 -6.33
CA SER A 243 12.93 3.32 -4.87
C SER A 243 12.20 2.03 -4.45
N HIS A 244 12.42 1.61 -3.21
CA HIS A 244 11.62 0.56 -2.55
C HIS A 244 10.76 1.18 -1.45
N PHE A 245 9.72 0.46 -1.03
CA PHE A 245 8.93 0.83 0.14
C PHE A 245 9.68 0.49 1.43
N GLU A 246 9.70 1.42 2.37
CA GLU A 246 10.35 1.33 3.67
C GLU A 246 9.37 1.72 4.79
N LEU A 247 9.65 1.33 6.03
CA LEU A 247 8.92 1.88 7.18
C LEU A 247 9.34 3.34 7.43
N PRO A 248 8.41 4.22 7.87
CA PRO A 248 8.76 5.60 8.20
C PRO A 248 9.68 5.67 9.43
N ASP A 249 10.54 6.69 9.48
CA ASP A 249 11.24 7.05 10.71
C ASP A 249 10.22 7.49 11.77
N LEU A 250 10.30 6.87 12.95
CA LEU A 250 9.31 7.10 14.01
C LEU A 250 9.54 8.39 14.82
N GLY A 251 10.72 9.00 14.71
CA GLY A 251 11.06 10.24 15.42
C GLY A 251 10.73 10.16 16.93
N VAL A 252 9.91 11.10 17.40
CA VAL A 252 9.52 11.20 18.83
C VAL A 252 8.58 10.10 19.31
N ILE A 253 7.97 9.32 18.41
CA ILE A 253 7.19 8.12 18.78
C ILE A 253 8.11 7.08 19.45
N GLY A 254 9.39 7.06 19.07
CA GLY A 254 10.39 6.17 19.63
C GLY A 254 10.47 4.86 18.86
N SER A 255 10.45 3.73 19.55
CA SER A 255 10.74 2.41 18.94
C SER A 255 9.50 1.58 18.62
N ASN A 256 8.28 2.07 18.87
CA ASN A 256 7.04 1.31 18.75
C ASN A 256 5.85 2.22 18.41
N GLY A 257 5.02 1.79 17.47
CA GLY A 257 3.83 2.49 17.01
C GLY A 257 3.61 2.25 15.51
N LEU A 258 2.52 2.76 14.96
CA LEU A 258 2.21 2.68 13.53
C LEU A 258 2.13 1.23 13.03
N ALA A 259 2.83 0.91 11.94
CA ALA A 259 2.97 -0.46 11.44
C ALA A 259 4.18 -1.15 12.10
N HIS A 260 3.91 -2.11 12.97
CA HIS A 260 4.98 -2.85 13.65
C HIS A 260 5.74 -3.76 12.65
N PRO A 261 7.09 -3.75 12.65
CA PRO A 261 7.87 -4.58 11.74
C PRO A 261 7.53 -6.07 11.79
N ARG A 262 7.21 -6.60 12.98
CA ARG A 262 6.90 -8.04 13.17
C ARG A 262 5.64 -8.51 12.43
N ASP A 263 4.77 -7.59 12.04
CA ASP A 263 3.44 -7.89 11.52
C ASP A 263 3.40 -7.98 9.99
N PHE A 264 4.54 -7.72 9.34
CA PHE A 264 4.78 -7.96 7.92
C PHE A 264 5.11 -9.43 7.67
N GLU A 265 4.41 -10.01 6.70
CA GLU A 265 4.42 -11.43 6.39
C GLU A 265 5.09 -11.67 5.03
N TYR A 266 6.10 -12.54 5.01
CA TYR A 266 6.92 -12.87 3.84
C TYR A 266 6.73 -14.35 3.50
N PRO A 267 6.66 -14.73 2.20
CA PRO A 267 6.42 -16.12 1.82
C PRO A 267 7.53 -17.05 2.32
N VAL A 268 7.19 -18.33 2.47
CA VAL A 268 8.17 -19.42 2.53
C VAL A 268 8.38 -19.95 1.10
N ALA A 269 9.54 -20.57 0.85
CA ALA A 269 9.83 -21.16 -0.46
C ALA A 269 8.73 -22.15 -0.88
N ALA A 270 8.25 -21.99 -2.11
CA ALA A 270 7.31 -22.89 -2.74
C ALA A 270 7.61 -22.93 -4.25
N PHE A 271 7.66 -24.12 -4.82
CA PHE A 271 8.00 -24.34 -6.22
C PHE A 271 7.02 -25.27 -6.90
N ASP A 272 6.85 -25.09 -8.20
CA ASP A 272 6.07 -25.96 -9.07
C ASP A 272 7.00 -26.72 -10.03
N MET A 273 6.60 -27.92 -10.44
CA MET A 273 7.30 -28.74 -11.43
C MET A 273 6.44 -28.87 -12.69
N ASP A 274 6.39 -27.82 -13.50
CA ASP A 274 5.61 -27.78 -14.73
C ASP A 274 6.51 -27.48 -15.94
N ASP A 275 6.55 -28.40 -16.90
CA ASP A 275 7.29 -28.30 -18.17
C ASP A 275 6.39 -27.91 -19.37
N SER A 276 5.18 -27.41 -19.10
CA SER A 276 4.31 -26.87 -20.13
C SER A 276 4.86 -25.56 -20.71
N LYS A 277 4.22 -25.05 -21.77
CA LYS A 277 4.59 -23.75 -22.36
C LYS A 277 4.06 -22.62 -21.49
N TRP A 278 4.96 -21.72 -21.11
CA TRP A 278 4.67 -20.51 -20.37
C TRP A 278 4.98 -19.27 -21.20
N GLU A 279 4.17 -18.22 -21.02
CA GLU A 279 4.47 -16.87 -21.45
C GLU A 279 4.92 -16.05 -20.24
N VAL A 280 6.00 -15.28 -20.39
CA VAL A 280 6.39 -14.31 -19.38
C VAL A 280 6.33 -12.92 -20.01
N VAL A 281 5.54 -12.06 -19.38
CA VAL A 281 5.33 -10.66 -19.77
C VAL A 281 6.21 -9.77 -18.90
N TYR A 282 6.96 -8.87 -19.52
CA TYR A 282 7.78 -7.88 -18.83
C TYR A 282 7.27 -6.48 -19.15
N LYS A 283 7.13 -5.65 -18.13
CA LYS A 283 6.97 -4.20 -18.29
C LYS A 283 8.33 -3.55 -18.26
N LEU A 284 8.67 -2.81 -19.31
CA LEU A 284 9.91 -2.05 -19.44
C LEU A 284 9.60 -0.70 -20.07
N THR A 285 9.92 0.35 -19.34
CA THR A 285 9.69 1.75 -19.69
C THR A 285 8.24 2.01 -20.12
N GLY A 286 7.28 1.43 -19.40
CA GLY A 286 5.84 1.49 -19.70
C GLY A 286 5.34 0.50 -20.75
N ASP A 287 6.22 0.01 -21.63
CA ASP A 287 5.85 -0.93 -22.70
C ASP A 287 5.85 -2.38 -22.20
N LEU A 288 4.98 -3.20 -22.77
CA LEU A 288 4.94 -4.64 -22.50
C LEU A 288 5.68 -5.43 -23.59
N PHE A 289 6.46 -6.39 -23.13
CA PHE A 289 7.16 -7.37 -23.96
C PHE A 289 6.81 -8.77 -23.47
N SER A 290 6.76 -9.76 -24.35
CA SER A 290 6.63 -11.16 -23.93
C SER A 290 7.65 -12.07 -24.57
N TYR A 291 8.00 -13.12 -23.84
CA TYR A 291 8.69 -14.28 -24.38
C TYR A 291 8.01 -15.58 -23.95
N LYS A 292 8.38 -16.67 -24.60
CA LYS A 292 7.95 -18.02 -24.22
C LYS A 292 9.09 -18.84 -23.65
N GLN A 293 8.78 -19.69 -22.68
CA GLN A 293 9.65 -20.73 -22.14
C GLN A 293 8.87 -22.04 -21.99
N SER A 294 9.57 -23.17 -21.88
CA SER A 294 8.96 -24.51 -21.79
C SER A 294 8.93 -25.06 -20.36
N HIS A 295 8.78 -24.17 -19.38
CA HIS A 295 8.69 -24.51 -17.96
C HIS A 295 8.08 -23.34 -17.18
N THR A 296 7.55 -23.62 -16.00
CA THR A 296 7.13 -22.59 -15.04
C THR A 296 8.31 -21.73 -14.57
N PRO A 297 8.15 -20.41 -14.40
CA PRO A 297 9.16 -19.57 -13.76
C PRO A 297 9.19 -19.71 -12.23
N PHE A 298 8.21 -20.41 -11.64
CA PHE A 298 8.05 -20.59 -10.21
C PHE A 298 8.73 -21.86 -9.73
N ASP A 299 10.02 -22.00 -10.03
CA ASP A 299 10.81 -23.21 -9.84
C ASP A 299 11.97 -23.02 -8.84
N VAL A 300 11.84 -22.06 -7.91
CA VAL A 300 12.80 -21.77 -6.84
C VAL A 300 12.52 -22.68 -5.64
N VAL A 301 13.36 -23.68 -5.43
CA VAL A 301 13.19 -24.68 -4.37
C VAL A 301 13.51 -24.11 -3.00
N GLY A 302 14.41 -23.12 -2.94
CA GLY A 302 14.71 -22.36 -1.73
C GLY A 302 15.53 -21.12 -2.04
N TRP A 303 15.56 -20.22 -1.07
CA TRP A 303 16.16 -18.92 -1.25
C TRP A 303 16.57 -18.32 0.11
N HIS A 304 17.49 -17.36 0.07
CA HIS A 304 17.84 -16.51 1.21
C HIS A 304 18.13 -15.08 0.75
N GLY A 305 17.79 -14.08 1.57
CA GLY A 305 17.90 -12.68 1.17
C GLY A 305 16.98 -11.72 1.91
N SER A 306 17.03 -10.45 1.51
CA SER A 306 16.21 -9.35 2.02
C SER A 306 15.34 -8.68 0.95
N TYR A 307 15.50 -9.03 -0.34
CA TYR A 307 14.66 -8.55 -1.44
C TYR A 307 13.54 -9.54 -1.74
N VAL A 308 12.43 -9.40 -1.01
CA VAL A 308 11.38 -10.42 -0.91
C VAL A 308 10.01 -9.74 -0.90
N PRO A 309 9.02 -10.23 -1.66
CA PRO A 309 7.66 -9.68 -1.62
C PRO A 309 7.04 -9.94 -0.25
N PHE A 310 6.14 -9.05 0.17
CA PHE A 310 5.53 -9.13 1.49
C PHE A 310 4.08 -8.66 1.49
N LYS A 311 3.31 -9.08 2.48
CA LYS A 311 1.98 -8.57 2.76
C LYS A 311 1.88 -8.01 4.18
N TYR A 312 0.92 -7.12 4.40
CA TYR A 312 0.62 -6.55 5.71
C TYR A 312 -0.88 -6.32 5.85
N ALA A 313 -1.44 -6.74 7.00
CA ALA A 313 -2.84 -6.56 7.31
C ALA A 313 -3.05 -5.20 7.99
N MET A 314 -3.78 -4.31 7.32
CA MET A 314 -3.89 -2.90 7.72
C MET A 314 -4.65 -2.72 9.03
N GLU A 315 -5.50 -3.67 9.43
CA GLU A 315 -6.14 -3.65 10.75
C GLU A 315 -5.16 -3.83 11.91
N LYS A 316 -3.92 -4.30 11.66
CA LYS A 316 -2.86 -4.38 12.67
C LYS A 316 -2.19 -3.03 12.93
N PHE A 317 -2.49 -2.00 12.14
CA PHE A 317 -1.93 -0.66 12.30
C PHE A 317 -2.34 -0.07 13.65
N VAL A 318 -1.39 0.54 14.35
CA VAL A 318 -1.62 1.21 15.63
C VAL A 318 -1.76 2.71 15.38
N PRO A 319 -3.00 3.23 15.22
CA PRO A 319 -3.20 4.65 14.97
C PRO A 319 -2.87 5.47 16.21
N LEU A 320 -2.28 6.63 15.99
CA LEU A 320 -2.04 7.63 17.02
C LEU A 320 -3.01 8.80 16.86
N ALA A 321 -3.33 9.48 17.97
CA ALA A 321 -4.17 10.66 17.98
C ALA A 321 -3.77 11.58 19.14
N CYS A 322 -4.05 12.87 18.99
CA CYS A 322 -3.95 13.82 20.08
C CYS A 322 -5.01 13.53 21.16
N ALA A 323 -4.56 13.31 22.39
CA ALA A 323 -5.44 12.91 23.49
C ALA A 323 -6.17 14.09 24.15
N MET A 324 -5.60 15.30 24.11
CA MET A 324 -6.11 16.44 24.88
C MET A 324 -6.66 17.55 24.00
N LYS A 325 -5.87 18.04 23.05
CA LYS A 325 -6.19 19.17 22.17
C LYS A 325 -5.50 18.96 20.84
N GLU A 326 -5.98 19.68 19.83
CA GLU A 326 -5.44 19.69 18.47
C GLU A 326 -5.70 18.39 17.70
N GLN A 327 -5.33 18.43 16.42
CA GLN A 327 -5.37 17.31 15.48
C GLN A 327 -3.93 17.03 15.03
N CYS A 328 -3.58 15.77 14.81
CA CYS A 328 -2.31 15.41 14.20
C CYS A 328 -2.38 15.61 12.68
N ASP A 329 -1.27 16.05 12.09
CA ASP A 329 -1.07 15.96 10.64
C ASP A 329 -1.28 14.52 10.15
N PRO A 330 -1.87 14.31 8.94
CA PRO A 330 -2.24 12.98 8.46
C PRO A 330 -1.05 12.03 8.25
N THR A 331 0.17 12.56 8.18
CA THR A 331 1.41 11.77 8.08
C THR A 331 1.63 10.88 9.30
N ILE A 332 0.97 11.14 10.44
CA ILE A 332 0.97 10.24 11.60
C ILE A 332 0.35 8.88 11.29
N TYR A 333 -0.39 8.74 10.19
CA TYR A 333 -1.05 7.51 9.77
C TYR A 333 -0.24 6.71 8.73
N THR A 334 1.01 7.08 8.48
CA THR A 334 1.88 6.45 7.46
C THR A 334 2.26 5.01 7.84
N VAL A 335 2.04 4.08 6.91
CA VAL A 335 2.42 2.66 6.99
C VAL A 335 3.76 2.42 6.28
N LEU A 336 3.89 2.92 5.05
CA LEU A 336 5.10 2.77 4.23
C LEU A 336 5.44 4.10 3.55
N VAL A 337 6.73 4.33 3.33
CA VAL A 337 7.27 5.45 2.54
C VAL A 337 8.10 4.95 1.38
N ALA A 338 8.13 5.69 0.28
CA ALA A 338 9.13 5.58 -0.77
C ALA A 338 9.98 6.84 -0.76
N LYS A 339 11.31 6.73 -0.78
CA LYS A 339 12.21 7.89 -0.77
C LYS A 339 12.30 8.51 -2.16
N SER A 340 12.34 9.84 -2.22
CA SER A 340 12.68 10.55 -3.46
C SER A 340 14.20 10.69 -3.61
N LYS A 341 14.65 11.21 -4.76
CA LYS A 341 16.06 11.61 -4.91
C LYS A 341 16.41 12.87 -4.12
N THR A 342 15.41 13.63 -3.65
CA THR A 342 15.63 14.77 -2.78
C THR A 342 15.88 14.26 -1.36
N PRO A 343 17.06 14.53 -0.76
CA PRO A 343 17.37 14.01 0.58
C PRO A 343 16.32 14.41 1.61
N ASN A 344 15.92 13.44 2.44
CA ASN A 344 14.92 13.60 3.52
C ASN A 344 13.52 14.01 3.05
N VAL A 345 13.20 13.79 1.77
CA VAL A 345 11.86 14.01 1.24
C VAL A 345 11.32 12.70 0.66
N SER A 346 10.18 12.25 1.18
CA SER A 346 9.44 11.11 0.65
C SER A 346 8.92 11.44 -0.76
N LEU A 347 9.07 10.49 -1.69
CA LEU A 347 8.39 10.50 -2.99
C LEU A 347 6.89 10.24 -2.81
N SER A 348 6.58 9.26 -1.96
CA SER A 348 5.22 8.82 -1.66
C SER A 348 5.15 8.31 -0.22
N GLU A 349 4.05 8.64 0.45
CA GLU A 349 3.72 8.15 1.80
C GLU A 349 2.36 7.45 1.71
N PHE A 350 2.34 6.14 2.00
CA PHE A 350 1.12 5.35 2.05
C PHE A 350 0.59 5.35 3.48
N ALA A 351 -0.54 6.04 3.70
CA ALA A 351 -1.22 6.16 4.97
C ALA A 351 -2.54 5.37 4.99
N VAL A 352 -2.94 4.91 6.18
CA VAL A 352 -4.21 4.18 6.38
C VAL A 352 -5.03 4.81 7.50
N TYR A 353 -6.33 4.93 7.29
CA TYR A 353 -7.25 5.44 8.30
C TYR A 353 -8.10 4.28 8.82
N THR A 354 -7.68 3.76 9.97
CA THR A 354 -8.39 2.73 10.73
C THR A 354 -9.20 3.34 11.88
N ALA A 355 -10.02 2.50 12.51
CA ALA A 355 -10.79 2.88 13.68
C ALA A 355 -9.89 3.41 14.81
N LYS A 356 -10.24 4.56 15.39
CA LYS A 356 -9.50 5.15 16.52
C LYS A 356 -10.40 5.96 17.45
N HIS A 357 -9.99 6.05 18.71
CA HIS A 357 -10.62 6.97 19.66
C HIS A 357 -10.25 8.42 19.36
N ILE A 358 -11.26 9.28 19.29
CA ILE A 358 -11.10 10.73 19.24
C ILE A 358 -11.57 11.33 20.57
N THR A 359 -10.63 11.94 21.28
CA THR A 359 -10.84 12.43 22.66
C THR A 359 -10.49 13.90 22.85
N ALA A 360 -9.87 14.55 21.86
CA ALA A 360 -9.49 15.95 21.93
C ALA A 360 -10.66 16.84 22.35
N LEU A 361 -10.41 17.66 23.38
CA LEU A 361 -11.32 18.61 23.98
C LEU A 361 -11.16 19.97 23.29
N ASP A 362 -12.25 20.73 23.21
CA ASP A 362 -12.23 22.10 22.67
C ASP A 362 -11.47 22.20 21.34
N THR A 363 -11.74 21.24 20.44
CA THR A 363 -10.97 21.01 19.21
C THR A 363 -11.93 20.69 18.07
N TYR A 364 -11.71 21.32 16.92
CA TYR A 364 -12.31 20.92 15.66
C TYR A 364 -11.71 19.57 15.24
N ARG A 365 -12.50 18.50 15.34
CA ARG A 365 -12.05 17.10 15.15
C ARG A 365 -11.97 16.62 13.69
N PRO A 366 -12.81 17.10 12.75
CA PRO A 366 -12.63 16.77 11.34
C PRO A 366 -11.30 17.31 10.78
N PRO A 367 -10.84 16.86 9.60
CA PRO A 367 -9.67 17.44 8.93
C PRO A 367 -9.78 18.96 8.82
N TYR A 368 -8.74 19.68 9.23
CA TYR A 368 -8.69 21.14 9.07
C TYR A 368 -8.72 21.55 7.60
N TYR A 369 -9.27 22.74 7.29
CA TYR A 369 -9.13 23.36 5.97
C TYR A 369 -7.66 23.50 5.60
N HIS A 370 -7.29 23.06 4.41
CA HIS A 370 -5.90 22.76 4.10
C HIS A 370 -5.50 23.10 2.66
N ARG A 371 -4.22 23.45 2.51
CA ARG A 371 -3.49 23.56 1.25
C ARG A 371 -2.07 23.08 1.53
N ASN A 372 -1.58 22.11 0.77
CA ASN A 372 -0.22 21.59 0.90
C ASN A 372 0.47 21.52 -0.47
N MET A 373 1.79 21.37 -0.46
CA MET A 373 2.55 21.14 -1.69
C MET A 373 2.30 19.76 -2.31
N SER A 374 1.71 18.84 -1.56
CA SER A 374 1.52 17.46 -1.97
C SER A 374 0.25 17.26 -2.79
N THR A 375 0.24 16.27 -3.66
CA THR A 375 -1.00 15.71 -4.18
C THR A 375 -1.49 14.62 -3.22
N GLU A 376 -2.79 14.59 -2.92
CA GLU A 376 -3.41 13.58 -2.06
C GLU A 376 -4.31 12.65 -2.89
N MET A 377 -3.92 11.38 -2.98
CA MET A 377 -4.72 10.33 -3.62
C MET A 377 -5.43 9.51 -2.54
N LEU A 378 -6.71 9.77 -2.29
CA LEU A 378 -7.48 9.07 -1.25
C LEU A 378 -8.42 8.03 -1.86
N GLY A 379 -8.42 6.82 -1.31
CA GLY A 379 -9.32 5.74 -1.72
C GLY A 379 -9.90 4.96 -0.54
N MET A 380 -10.87 4.10 -0.83
CA MET A 380 -11.64 3.38 0.18
C MET A 380 -11.70 1.88 -0.13
N ILE A 381 -11.25 1.04 0.82
CA ILE A 381 -11.30 -0.42 0.66
C ILE A 381 -12.71 -0.94 0.98
N TYR A 382 -13.25 -0.59 2.13
CA TYR A 382 -14.60 -0.95 2.57
C TYR A 382 -15.13 0.04 3.60
N GLY A 383 -16.45 0.02 3.81
CA GLY A 383 -17.17 0.94 4.70
C GLY A 383 -17.51 2.26 4.02
N GLU A 384 -17.94 3.22 4.83
CA GLU A 384 -18.27 4.58 4.41
C GLU A 384 -17.39 5.58 5.15
N TYR A 385 -16.98 6.64 4.46
CA TYR A 385 -16.27 7.74 5.10
C TYR A 385 -17.27 8.82 5.50
N HIS A 386 -17.40 9.08 6.79
CA HIS A 386 -18.26 10.12 7.32
C HIS A 386 -17.44 11.39 7.58
N GLY A 387 -17.59 12.42 6.73
CA GLY A 387 -17.06 13.78 6.97
C GLY A 387 -16.07 14.31 5.93
N SER A 388 -16.51 14.55 4.68
CA SER A 388 -15.83 15.45 3.73
C SER A 388 -16.78 15.92 2.61
N VAL A 389 -16.27 16.76 1.71
CA VAL A 389 -16.81 17.17 0.40
C VAL A 389 -17.22 16.02 -0.52
N ARG A 390 -16.78 14.79 -0.21
CA ARG A 390 -16.66 13.70 -1.18
C ARG A 390 -17.68 12.58 -0.90
N ASP A 391 -18.20 11.98 -1.97
CA ASP A 391 -19.04 10.78 -1.93
C ASP A 391 -18.14 9.52 -1.91
N VAL A 392 -17.37 9.38 -0.83
CA VAL A 392 -16.33 8.34 -0.73
C VAL A 392 -16.95 6.98 -0.39
N GLN A 393 -17.21 6.19 -1.43
CA GLN A 393 -17.65 4.81 -1.33
C GLN A 393 -16.50 3.81 -1.54
N ALA A 394 -16.67 2.58 -1.05
CA ALA A 394 -15.73 1.49 -1.29
C ALA A 394 -15.45 1.28 -2.80
N GLY A 395 -14.17 1.31 -3.20
CA GLY A 395 -13.75 1.24 -4.59
C GLY A 395 -13.50 2.59 -5.26
N CYS A 396 -13.84 3.72 -4.64
CA CYS A 396 -13.54 5.02 -5.21
C CYS A 396 -12.06 5.41 -5.07
N LEU A 397 -11.64 6.41 -5.86
CA LEU A 397 -10.37 7.09 -5.74
C LEU A 397 -10.60 8.58 -5.96
N SER A 398 -9.91 9.43 -5.22
CA SER A 398 -9.95 10.89 -5.40
C SER A 398 -8.54 11.44 -5.52
N CYS A 399 -8.40 12.58 -6.21
CA CYS A 399 -7.14 13.27 -6.43
C CYS A 399 -7.31 14.75 -6.07
N GLU A 400 -6.72 15.18 -4.96
CA GLU A 400 -6.54 16.59 -4.62
C GLU A 400 -5.17 17.04 -5.13
N ASN A 401 -5.16 18.04 -6.00
CA ASN A 401 -3.92 18.50 -6.61
C ASN A 401 -3.12 19.41 -5.68
N SER A 402 -1.80 19.30 -5.78
CA SER A 402 -0.81 20.16 -5.13
C SER A 402 -1.21 21.65 -5.12
N TYR A 403 -1.13 22.26 -3.94
CA TYR A 403 -1.48 23.63 -3.56
C TYR A 403 -2.96 24.01 -3.64
N MET A 404 -3.84 23.10 -4.03
CA MET A 404 -5.27 23.39 -4.14
C MET A 404 -5.97 23.32 -2.79
N PRO A 405 -6.86 24.27 -2.48
CA PRO A 405 -7.58 24.30 -1.21
C PRO A 405 -8.62 23.19 -1.14
N HIS A 406 -8.68 22.53 0.02
CA HIS A 406 -9.69 21.53 0.35
C HIS A 406 -10.03 21.59 1.85
N GLY A 407 -11.10 20.91 2.25
CA GLY A 407 -11.60 20.85 3.63
C GLY A 407 -13.07 20.45 3.64
N ASP A 408 -13.76 20.51 4.77
CA ASP A 408 -15.14 20.02 4.84
C ASP A 408 -16.22 21.02 4.38
N ALA A 409 -17.40 20.49 4.02
CA ALA A 409 -18.60 21.27 3.75
C ALA A 409 -18.97 22.19 4.93
N TYR A 410 -19.60 23.33 4.66
CA TYR A 410 -20.06 24.26 5.72
C TYR A 410 -20.99 23.60 6.73
N LYS A 411 -21.88 22.71 6.28
CA LYS A 411 -22.75 21.90 7.17
C LYS A 411 -21.94 21.07 8.17
N ALA A 412 -20.90 20.38 7.71
CA ALA A 412 -20.04 19.56 8.56
C ALA A 412 -19.24 20.43 9.53
N TRP A 413 -18.73 21.58 9.06
CA TRP A 413 -18.07 22.56 9.92
C TRP A 413 -19.00 23.05 11.05
N LYS A 414 -20.24 23.43 10.71
CA LYS A 414 -21.24 23.93 11.67
C LYS A 414 -21.60 22.87 12.71
N GLU A 415 -21.79 21.62 12.29
CA GLU A 415 -22.05 20.51 13.20
C GLU A 415 -20.85 20.27 14.14
N ALA A 416 -19.65 20.18 13.59
CA ALA A 416 -18.44 19.89 14.37
C ALA A 416 -18.05 21.00 15.36
N THR A 417 -18.35 22.27 15.05
CA THR A 417 -18.07 23.42 15.92
C THR A 417 -19.14 23.69 16.99
N THR A 418 -20.33 23.10 16.85
CA THR A 418 -21.44 23.34 17.79
C THR A 418 -21.85 22.10 18.59
N LYS A 419 -21.45 20.90 18.17
CA LYS A 419 -21.75 19.67 18.90
C LYS A 419 -21.04 19.62 20.26
N GLU A 420 -21.69 18.99 21.24
CA GLU A 420 -21.05 18.64 22.51
C GLU A 420 -19.97 17.58 22.27
N LEU A 421 -18.72 17.86 22.63
CA LEU A 421 -17.61 16.93 22.44
C LEU A 421 -17.59 15.85 23.53
N LYS A 422 -17.74 14.58 23.11
CA LYS A 422 -17.61 13.38 23.95
C LYS A 422 -16.56 12.43 23.35
N PRO A 423 -15.92 11.54 24.13
CA PRO A 423 -15.12 10.47 23.56
C PRO A 423 -15.94 9.66 22.55
N GLU A 424 -15.44 9.51 21.33
CA GLU A 424 -16.09 8.76 20.25
C GLU A 424 -15.06 7.88 19.52
N ILE A 425 -15.51 6.82 18.87
CA ILE A 425 -14.69 6.01 17.98
C ILE A 425 -15.03 6.43 16.55
N MET A 426 -14.01 6.85 15.81
CA MET A 426 -14.12 7.26 14.42
C MET A 426 -13.60 6.15 13.51
N GLY A 427 -14.26 5.89 12.38
CA GLY A 427 -13.82 4.90 11.39
C GLY A 427 -14.13 3.44 11.75
N GLU A 428 -15.12 3.18 12.61
CA GLU A 428 -15.59 1.82 12.86
C GLU A 428 -16.08 1.17 11.55
N ASN A 429 -15.67 -0.09 11.31
CA ASN A 429 -16.05 -0.86 10.11
C ASN A 429 -15.68 -0.20 8.77
N ALA A 430 -14.73 0.74 8.78
CA ALA A 430 -14.25 1.43 7.60
C ALA A 430 -12.72 1.29 7.48
N LEU A 431 -12.23 1.27 6.24
CA LEU A 431 -10.81 1.34 5.94
C LEU A 431 -10.60 2.18 4.67
N SER A 432 -10.11 3.40 4.85
CA SER A 432 -9.58 4.22 3.77
C SER A 432 -8.07 4.28 3.82
N PHE A 433 -7.48 4.72 2.71
CA PHE A 433 -6.06 4.97 2.58
C PHE A 433 -5.82 6.28 1.85
N MET A 434 -4.60 6.79 1.95
CA MET A 434 -4.12 7.91 1.18
C MET A 434 -2.70 7.65 0.70
N PHE A 435 -2.41 7.97 -0.55
CA PHE A 435 -1.05 8.24 -0.98
C PHE A 435 -0.83 9.74 -0.97
N HIS A 436 0.10 10.19 -0.14
CA HIS A 436 0.51 11.59 -0.04
C HIS A 436 1.81 11.74 -0.85
N LEU A 437 1.73 12.51 -1.94
CA LEU A 437 2.74 12.54 -3.00
C LEU A 437 3.41 13.91 -3.05
N ASN A 438 4.74 14.00 -3.07
CA ASN A 438 5.44 15.29 -2.99
C ASN A 438 5.51 16.07 -4.33
N ASN A 439 4.80 15.65 -5.38
CA ASN A 439 4.92 16.20 -6.73
C ASN A 439 3.59 16.67 -7.32
N HIS A 440 3.66 17.56 -8.31
CA HIS A 440 2.55 17.81 -9.22
C HIS A 440 2.21 16.54 -10.00
N PHE A 441 0.97 16.10 -9.88
CA PHE A 441 0.48 14.86 -10.46
C PHE A 441 -0.24 15.14 -11.78
N SER A 442 0.02 14.31 -12.79
CA SER A 442 -0.71 14.36 -14.06
C SER A 442 -1.76 13.26 -14.10
N LEU A 443 -2.91 13.55 -14.70
CA LEU A 443 -3.98 12.58 -14.91
C LEU A 443 -3.96 12.09 -16.35
N THR A 444 -4.28 10.81 -16.56
CA THR A 444 -4.32 10.24 -17.92
C THR A 444 -5.60 10.65 -18.65
N ARG A 445 -5.58 10.54 -19.99
CA ARG A 445 -6.78 10.67 -20.82
C ARG A 445 -7.84 9.62 -20.49
N PHE A 446 -7.41 8.45 -20.02
CA PHE A 446 -8.35 7.47 -19.47
C PHE A 446 -9.11 8.06 -18.29
N ALA A 447 -8.38 8.56 -17.29
CA ALA A 447 -8.97 9.09 -16.08
C ALA A 447 -9.88 10.29 -16.33
N LEU A 448 -9.49 11.19 -17.23
CA LEU A 448 -10.21 12.43 -17.51
C LEU A 448 -11.39 12.28 -18.48
N ASP A 449 -11.21 11.48 -19.53
CA ASP A 449 -12.11 11.51 -20.69
C ASP A 449 -12.86 10.19 -20.92
N ARG A 450 -12.34 9.06 -20.41
CA ARG A 450 -12.88 7.71 -20.70
C ARG A 450 -13.40 6.96 -19.48
N ASN A 451 -13.02 7.33 -18.27
CA ASN A 451 -13.51 6.67 -17.07
C ASN A 451 -14.97 7.08 -16.83
N PRO A 452 -15.95 6.15 -16.93
CA PRO A 452 -17.38 6.51 -16.89
C PRO A 452 -17.83 6.98 -15.51
N SER A 453 -17.07 6.67 -14.45
CA SER A 453 -17.39 7.06 -13.08
C SER A 453 -16.70 8.34 -12.64
N ILE A 454 -16.01 9.05 -13.56
CA ILE A 454 -15.41 10.33 -13.23
C ILE A 454 -16.49 11.31 -12.79
N LYS A 455 -16.33 11.81 -11.57
CA LYS A 455 -17.07 12.95 -11.06
C LYS A 455 -16.06 14.08 -10.93
N HIS A 456 -16.41 15.24 -11.49
CA HIS A 456 -15.95 16.46 -10.87
C HIS A 456 -16.66 16.54 -9.53
N ILE A 457 -15.95 16.92 -8.46
CA ILE A 457 -16.63 17.19 -7.20
C ILE A 457 -17.75 18.20 -7.48
N GLU A 458 -19.00 17.80 -7.20
CA GLU A 458 -20.17 18.66 -7.37
C GLU A 458 -19.93 20.00 -6.67
N GLY A 459 -20.09 21.11 -7.40
CA GLY A 459 -19.98 22.47 -6.87
C GLY A 459 -18.61 23.15 -6.97
N TYR A 460 -17.63 22.62 -7.72
CA TYR A 460 -16.44 23.41 -8.11
C TYR A 460 -16.75 24.48 -9.19
N GLU A 461 -17.94 24.43 -9.80
CA GLU A 461 -18.52 25.54 -10.59
C GLU A 461 -19.24 26.61 -9.72
N GLY A 462 -19.07 26.58 -8.38
CA GLY A 462 -19.54 27.61 -7.43
C GLY A 462 -20.26 27.01 -6.23
N ASP A 463 -21.23 26.14 -6.47
CA ASP A 463 -22.27 25.83 -5.46
C ASP A 463 -21.79 25.20 -4.14
N PHE A 464 -20.67 24.45 -4.11
CA PHE A 464 -20.27 23.73 -2.89
C PHE A 464 -19.74 24.67 -1.81
N TRP A 465 -18.98 25.68 -2.20
CA TRP A 465 -18.37 26.63 -1.28
C TRP A 465 -19.23 27.88 -1.09
N ASP A 466 -20.25 28.09 -1.92
CA ASP A 466 -21.10 29.28 -1.92
C ASP A 466 -21.92 29.45 -0.63
N ASP A 467 -22.14 28.37 0.13
CA ASP A 467 -22.85 28.43 1.41
C ASP A 467 -21.95 28.78 2.61
N LEU A 468 -20.62 28.84 2.44
CA LEU A 468 -19.69 29.24 3.50
C LEU A 468 -19.98 30.67 3.98
N GLN A 469 -20.04 30.83 5.30
CA GLN A 469 -20.37 32.12 5.93
C GLN A 469 -19.14 32.77 6.56
N GLY A 470 -18.95 34.06 6.32
CA GLY A 470 -17.92 34.86 6.97
C GLY A 470 -18.36 35.38 8.34
N HIS A 471 -18.54 34.49 9.31
CA HIS A 471 -19.12 34.79 10.64
C HIS A 471 -18.46 35.96 11.39
N PHE A 472 -17.19 36.27 11.14
CA PHE A 472 -16.54 37.46 11.70
C PHE A 472 -17.33 38.76 11.45
N MET A 473 -18.01 38.86 10.30
CA MET A 473 -18.80 40.03 9.93
C MET A 473 -20.04 40.23 10.83
N ASP A 474 -20.49 39.19 11.53
CA ASP A 474 -21.62 39.26 12.47
C ASP A 474 -21.21 39.88 13.82
N HIS A 475 -19.90 40.04 14.07
CA HIS A 475 -19.33 40.48 15.35
C HIS A 475 -18.63 41.86 15.28
N LEU A 476 -18.84 42.63 14.21
CA LEU A 476 -18.08 43.87 13.98
C LEU A 476 -18.24 44.92 15.10
N ASP A 477 -19.42 45.01 15.71
CA ASP A 477 -19.66 45.94 16.83
C ASP A 477 -18.81 45.55 18.06
N GLU A 478 -18.87 44.29 18.49
CA GLU A 478 -18.06 43.75 19.59
C GLU A 478 -16.55 43.87 19.31
N VAL A 479 -16.14 43.60 18.06
CA VAL A 479 -14.75 43.76 17.63
C VAL A 479 -14.30 45.22 17.74
N ASN A 480 -15.13 46.17 17.30
CA ASN A 480 -14.82 47.60 17.37
C ASN A 480 -14.77 48.14 18.79
N GLU A 481 -15.59 47.60 19.71
CA GLU A 481 -15.48 47.88 21.14
C GLU A 481 -14.15 47.42 21.71
N ARG A 482 -13.73 46.19 21.39
CA ARG A 482 -12.42 45.65 21.82
C ARG A 482 -11.24 46.42 21.23
N LEU A 483 -11.31 46.83 19.97
CA LEU A 483 -10.28 47.64 19.32
C LEU A 483 -10.16 49.02 19.99
N ALA A 484 -11.28 49.69 20.24
CA ALA A 484 -11.31 50.97 20.94
C ALA A 484 -10.73 50.87 22.36
N ALA A 485 -11.11 49.82 23.10
CA ALA A 485 -10.57 49.54 24.44
C ALA A 485 -9.05 49.30 24.42
N ALA A 486 -8.52 48.75 23.33
CA ALA A 486 -7.09 48.54 23.12
C ALA A 486 -6.34 49.75 22.53
N GLY A 487 -7.04 50.87 22.25
CA GLY A 487 -6.47 52.04 21.57
C GLY A 487 -6.09 51.81 20.10
N LEU A 488 -6.66 50.77 19.48
CA LEU A 488 -6.45 50.43 18.07
C LEU A 488 -7.50 51.08 17.16
N PRO A 489 -7.19 51.33 15.88
CA PRO A 489 -8.17 51.84 14.92
C PRO A 489 -9.37 50.91 14.77
N GLN A 490 -10.56 51.49 14.76
CA GLN A 490 -11.81 50.74 14.51
C GLN A 490 -11.90 50.34 13.03
N LEU A 491 -12.48 49.17 12.78
CA LEU A 491 -12.75 48.67 11.43
C LEU A 491 -13.81 49.53 10.73
N GLY A 492 -13.71 49.64 9.40
CA GLY A 492 -14.64 50.41 8.57
C GLY A 492 -14.41 51.93 8.57
N GLN A 493 -13.50 52.43 9.40
CA GLN A 493 -13.02 53.81 9.32
C GLN A 493 -11.82 53.89 8.36
N LYS A 494 -11.80 54.88 7.46
CA LYS A 494 -10.62 55.11 6.61
C LYS A 494 -9.44 55.50 7.52
N PRO A 495 -8.23 54.93 7.31
CA PRO A 495 -7.06 55.39 8.04
C PRO A 495 -6.87 56.90 7.82
N ALA A 496 -6.65 57.63 8.91
CA ALA A 496 -6.49 59.07 8.94
C ALA A 496 -5.18 59.53 8.28
#